data_AF-A0A6V8EYH7-F1
#
_entry.id   AF-A0A6V8EYH7-F1
#
_cell.length_a   1.000
_cell.length_b   1.000
_cell.length_c   1.000
_cell.angle_alpha   90.00
_cell.angle_beta   90.00
_cell.angle_gamma   90.00
#
_symmetry.space_group_name_H-M   'P 1'
#
loop_
_entity.id
_entity.type
_entity.pdbx_description
1 polymer ?
#
loop_
_entity_poly.entity_id
_entity_poly.type
_entity_poly.pdbx_seq_one_letter_code
_entity_poly.pdbx_strand_id
1 'polypeptide(L)' 'MGAVMLMGYPNLLFGQTTKRISIATGGMGGVWFPLGGGIASLISKYIPGVEAAAEVTSAAVDNCKLVAAEKSDLGL' A
#
# COMPACT_ATOMS: atom_id res chain seq x y z
N MET A 1 25.74 7.06 -39.83
CA MET A 1 24.36 6.68 -40.19
C MET A 1 24.28 5.17 -40.19
N GLY A 2 23.49 4.58 -39.31
CA GLY A 2 23.34 3.14 -39.22
C GLY A 2 22.53 2.74 -37.99
N ALA A 3 21.47 1.98 -38.26
CA ALA A 3 20.59 1.30 -37.30
C ALA A 3 19.60 2.19 -36.51
N VAL A 4 18.55 2.58 -37.23
CA VAL A 4 17.14 2.46 -36.84
C VAL A 4 16.93 1.57 -35.60
N MET A 5 16.90 2.16 -34.40
CA MET A 5 16.27 1.55 -33.23
C MET A 5 14.80 1.96 -33.22
N LEU A 6 13.97 1.04 -33.72
CA LEU A 6 12.61 0.75 -33.26
C LEU A 6 11.89 1.90 -32.53
N MET A 7 11.15 2.68 -33.33
CA MET A 7 9.89 3.29 -32.92
C MET A 7 9.00 2.24 -32.26
N GLY A 8 8.93 2.26 -30.93
CA GLY A 8 8.09 1.35 -30.16
C GLY A 8 8.06 1.73 -28.69
N TYR A 9 7.33 2.83 -28.40
CA TYR A 9 6.99 3.33 -27.05
C TYR A 9 8.17 3.78 -26.18
N PRO A 10 8.47 5.10 -26.14
CA PRO A 10 9.25 5.68 -25.07
C PRO A 10 8.35 5.81 -23.84
N ASN A 11 7.89 4.71 -23.27
CA ASN A 11 7.30 4.76 -21.93
C ASN A 11 8.45 4.90 -20.94
N LEU A 12 8.94 6.14 -20.86
CA LEU A 12 9.10 6.83 -19.59
C LEU A 12 9.88 5.98 -18.57
N LEU A 13 11.21 6.07 -18.66
CA LEU A 13 12.16 5.88 -17.55
C LEU A 13 11.91 6.92 -16.43
N PHE A 14 10.65 7.05 -15.99
CA PHE A 14 10.29 7.73 -14.76
C PHE A 14 10.25 6.63 -13.71
N GLY A 15 11.08 6.77 -12.67
CA GLY A 15 11.00 5.89 -11.51
C GLY A 15 9.57 5.84 -11.02
N GLN A 16 8.90 4.71 -11.20
CA GLN A 16 7.55 4.51 -10.70
C GLN A 16 7.65 4.48 -9.17
N THR A 17 7.35 5.60 -8.52
CA THR A 17 7.29 5.65 -7.07
C THR A 17 6.23 4.68 -6.59
N THR A 18 6.66 3.63 -5.88
CA THR A 18 5.74 2.72 -5.20
C THR A 18 4.95 3.49 -4.16
N LYS A 19 3.62 3.53 -4.30
CA LYS A 19 2.74 4.12 -3.29
C LYS A 19 2.63 3.12 -2.13
N ARG A 20 3.00 3.54 -0.93
CA ARG A 20 2.81 2.75 0.29
C ARG A 20 1.47 3.09 0.93
N ILE A 21 0.75 2.07 1.35
CA ILE A 21 -0.55 2.14 2.00
C ILE A 21 -0.43 1.55 3.41
N SER A 22 -0.78 2.33 4.42
CA SER A 22 -0.92 1.87 5.80
C SER A 22 -2.35 1.41 6.08
N ILE A 23 -2.49 0.28 6.76
CA ILE A 23 -3.77 -0.25 7.26
C ILE A 23 -3.69 -0.30 8.79
N ALA A 24 -4.36 0.63 9.45
CA ALA A 24 -4.51 0.66 10.90
C ALA A 24 -5.39 -0.52 11.36
N THR A 25 -4.84 -1.39 12.22
CA THR A 25 -5.52 -2.61 12.68
C THR A 25 -5.80 -2.58 14.18
N GLY A 26 -5.03 -3.33 14.97
CA GLY A 26 -5.12 -3.42 16.42
C GLY A 26 -3.92 -4.20 16.94
N GLY A 27 -3.99 -4.66 18.19
CA GLY A 27 -2.92 -5.47 18.78
C GLY A 27 -2.62 -6.74 17.95
N MET A 28 -1.35 -7.17 17.92
CA MET A 28 -0.91 -8.36 17.16
C MET A 28 -1.63 -9.66 17.55
N GLY A 29 -2.15 -9.75 18.78
CA GLY A 29 -2.94 -10.89 19.27
C GLY A 29 -4.43 -10.84 18.91
N GLY A 30 -4.90 -9.78 18.27
CA GLY A 30 -6.29 -9.63 17.83
C GLY A 30 -6.52 -10.17 16.42
N VAL A 31 -7.80 -10.22 16.01
CA VAL A 31 -8.21 -10.72 14.68
C VAL A 31 -7.82 -9.76 13.55
N TRP A 32 -7.80 -8.45 13.84
CA TRP A 32 -7.58 -7.43 12.82
C TRP A 32 -6.17 -7.40 12.27
N PHE A 33 -5.15 -7.78 13.05
CA PHE A 33 -3.77 -7.77 12.59
C PHE A 33 -3.50 -8.79 11.46
N PRO A 34 -3.83 -10.10 11.60
CA PRO A 34 -3.69 -11.04 10.48
C PRO A 34 -4.66 -10.74 9.33
N LEU A 35 -5.87 -10.22 9.61
CA LEU A 35 -6.81 -9.80 8.56
C LEU A 35 -6.23 -8.67 7.72
N GLY A 36 -5.72 -7.62 8.35
CA GLY A 36 -5.06 -6.51 7.69
C GLY A 36 -3.83 -6.96 6.91
N GLY A 37 -3.04 -7.91 7.45
CA GLY A 37 -1.90 -8.50 6.73
C GLY A 37 -2.33 -9.24 5.45
N GLY A 38 -3.45 -9.96 5.49
CA GLY A 38 -4.05 -10.58 4.31
C GLY A 38 -4.50 -9.56 3.26
N ILE A 39 -5.19 -8.50 3.69
CA ILE A 39 -5.61 -7.39 2.81
C ILE A 39 -4.39 -6.71 2.18
N ALA A 40 -3.38 -6.40 2.99
CA ALA A 40 -2.12 -5.80 2.54
C ALA A 40 -1.40 -6.65 1.49
N SER A 41 -1.38 -7.97 1.69
CA SER A 41 -0.79 -8.92 0.75
C SER A 41 -1.53 -8.94 -0.59
N LEU A 42 -2.88 -8.88 -0.57
CA LEU A 42 -3.69 -8.83 -1.78
C LEU A 42 -3.51 -7.51 -2.53
N ILE A 43 -3.51 -6.38 -1.82
CA ILE A 43 -3.26 -5.05 -2.42
C ILE A 43 -1.91 -5.05 -3.12
N SER A 44 -0.85 -5.46 -2.42
CA SER A 44 0.51 -5.46 -2.96
C SER A 44 0.67 -6.41 -4.15
N LYS A 45 -0.13 -7.49 -4.20
CA LYS A 45 -0.09 -8.47 -5.30
C LYS A 45 -0.85 -8.01 -6.55
N TYR A 46 -2.00 -7.38 -6.37
CA TYR A 46 -2.94 -7.14 -7.48
C TYR A 46 -3.00 -5.69 -7.94
N ILE A 47 -2.42 -4.75 -7.20
CA ILE A 47 -2.39 -3.33 -7.57
C ILE A 47 -0.94 -2.94 -7.95
N PRO A 48 -0.63 -2.79 -9.25
CA PRO A 48 0.71 -2.43 -9.69
C PRO A 48 1.17 -1.09 -9.11
N GLY A 49 2.40 -1.06 -8.60
CA GLY A 49 2.99 0.16 -8.03
C GLY A 49 2.47 0.52 -6.64
N VAL A 50 1.81 -0.41 -5.95
CA VAL A 50 1.32 -0.20 -4.59
C VAL A 50 1.89 -1.29 -3.66
N GLU A 51 2.38 -0.87 -2.51
CA GLU A 51 2.74 -1.73 -1.38
C GLU A 51 1.82 -1.39 -0.22
N ALA A 52 1.36 -2.39 0.53
CA ALA A 52 0.54 -2.18 1.71
C ALA A 52 1.11 -2.91 2.92
N ALA A 53 0.86 -2.37 4.11
CA ALA A 53 1.27 -2.97 5.38
C ALA A 53 0.18 -2.81 6.44
N ALA A 54 0.04 -3.84 7.27
CA ALA A 54 -0.79 -3.78 8.47
C ALA A 54 0.01 -3.18 9.63
N GLU A 55 -0.59 -2.23 10.34
CA GLU A 55 0.03 -1.52 11.45
C GLU A 55 -0.68 -1.83 12.76
N VAL A 56 0.12 -2.00 13.81
CA VAL A 56 -0.36 -2.24 15.17
C VAL A 56 -0.81 -0.91 15.77
N THR A 57 -2.05 -0.85 16.23
CA THR A 57 -2.67 0.34 16.81
C THR A 57 -3.41 0.03 18.11
N SER A 58 -4.02 1.04 18.70
CA SER A 58 -4.91 0.88 19.86
C SER A 58 -6.37 0.53 19.48
N ALA A 59 -6.60 0.01 18.26
CA ALA A 59 -7.89 -0.40 17.69
C ALA A 59 -8.83 0.78 17.32
N ALA A 60 -10.15 0.54 17.26
CA ALA A 60 -11.13 1.32 16.50
C ALA A 60 -11.04 2.86 16.66
N VAL A 61 -11.00 3.36 17.90
CA VAL A 61 -10.96 4.81 18.16
C VAL A 61 -9.67 5.44 17.63
N ASP A 62 -8.57 4.71 17.75
CA ASP A 62 -7.25 5.13 17.25
C ASP A 62 -7.23 5.07 15.73
N ASN A 63 -7.75 3.99 15.12
CA ASN A 63 -7.86 3.84 13.67
C ASN A 63 -8.62 5.01 13.02
N CYS A 64 -9.79 5.38 13.57
CA CYS A 64 -10.56 6.52 13.07
C CYS A 64 -9.77 7.83 13.15
N LYS A 65 -9.02 8.05 14.24
CA LYS A 65 -8.17 9.24 14.41
C LYS A 65 -7.00 9.26 13.43
N LEU A 66 -6.36 8.12 13.21
CA LEU A 66 -5.23 7.97 12.30
C LEU A 66 -5.66 8.22 10.85
N VAL A 67 -6.81 7.69 10.44
CA VAL A 67 -7.38 7.94 9.10
C VAL A 67 -7.78 9.41 8.93
N ALA A 68 -8.48 9.98 9.91
CA ALA A 68 -8.87 11.40 9.87
C ALA A 68 -7.66 12.36 9.85
N ALA A 69 -6.54 11.94 10.44
CA ALA A 69 -5.28 12.69 10.45
C ALA A 69 -4.36 12.37 9.25
N GLU A 70 -4.83 11.57 8.28
CA GLU A 70 -4.05 11.12 7.12
C GLU A 70 -2.73 10.41 7.49
N LYS A 71 -2.68 9.81 8.68
CA LYS A 71 -1.53 9.03 9.17
C LYS A 71 -1.64 7.55 8.82
N SER A 72 -2.83 7.09 8.49
CA SER A 72 -3.09 5.76 7.93
C SER A 72 -4.08 5.91 6.79
N ASP A 73 -3.89 5.17 5.71
CA ASP A 73 -4.75 5.25 4.53
C ASP A 73 -6.10 4.56 4.76
N LEU A 74 -6.11 3.49 5.59
CA LEU A 74 -7.27 2.65 5.86
C LEU A 74 -7.31 2.24 7.34
N GLY A 75 -8.50 1.95 7.87
CA GLY A 75 -8.69 1.44 9.23
C GLY A 75 -9.72 0.31 9.28
N LEU A 76 -9.51 -0.65 10.19
CA LEU A 76 -10.46 -1.71 10.54
C LEU A 76 -11.31 -1.35 11.76
#